data_AF-A0A945L9A4-F1
#
_entry.id   AF-A0A945L9A4-F1
#
_cell.length_a   1.000
_cell.length_b   1.000
_cell.length_c   1.000
_cell.angle_alpha   90.00
_cell.angle_beta   90.00
_cell.angle_gamma   90.00
#
_symmetry.space_group_name_H-M   'P 1'
#
loop_
_entity.id
_entity.type
_entity.pdbx_description
1 polymer ?
#
loop_
_entity_poly.entity_id
_entity_poly.type
_entity_poly.pdbx_seq_one_letter_code
_entity_poly.pdbx_strand_id
1 'polypeptide(L)'
;MSLSSFSEDTIHTLTPDTTLILDTLLLDQKTILKADKPLNIFDERLRILDENSPMDLAYNEKVHPFIESYIGRNKALISRMQGLKNLYFPLFEQQLDKYNLPLELKYLAIVESAMNPKAKSHSGATGLWQFMYLTGKQYGLNVTSYMDERQ
;
A
#
# COMPACT_ATOMS: atom_id res chain seq x y z
N MET A 1 12.72 64.87 -35.90
CA MET A 1 11.48 65.43 -35.31
C MET A 1 10.32 64.89 -36.14
N SER A 2 9.25 64.47 -35.45
CA SER A 2 8.03 63.80 -35.94
C SER A 2 7.98 62.28 -35.81
N LEU A 3 6.89 61.88 -35.14
CA LEU A 3 6.41 60.60 -34.64
C LEU A 3 5.41 59.95 -35.63
N SER A 4 4.99 58.74 -35.27
CA SER A 4 3.78 57.97 -35.66
C SER A 4 3.87 57.21 -36.99
N SER A 5 3.37 55.99 -37.16
CA SER A 5 2.66 55.03 -36.29
C SER A 5 2.47 53.73 -37.08
N PHE A 6 2.74 52.56 -36.50
CA PHE A 6 2.22 51.24 -36.93
C PHE A 6 2.20 50.38 -35.67
N SER A 7 1.09 50.40 -34.93
CA SER A 7 0.00 49.39 -34.92
C SER A 7 0.46 48.02 -34.40
N GLU A 8 0.15 47.83 -33.11
CA GLU A 8 -0.23 46.60 -32.40
C GLU A 8 -0.07 45.26 -33.13
N ASP A 9 0.80 44.40 -32.58
CA ASP A 9 0.59 42.95 -32.60
C ASP A 9 1.14 42.32 -31.31
N THR A 10 0.20 42.01 -30.42
CA THR A 10 0.13 40.85 -29.51
C THR A 10 1.41 40.38 -28.80
N ILE A 11 1.62 40.86 -27.57
CA ILE A 11 2.29 40.08 -26.52
C ILE A 11 1.19 39.64 -25.54
N HIS A 12 0.84 38.35 -25.55
CA HIS A 12 0.06 37.77 -24.47
C HIS A 12 0.86 37.89 -23.16
N THR A 13 0.55 38.89 -22.35
CA THR A 13 0.98 38.92 -20.95
C THR A 13 0.21 37.82 -20.22
N LEU A 14 0.88 36.68 -20.01
CA LEU A 14 0.45 35.67 -19.05
C LEU A 14 0.51 36.32 -17.67
N THR A 15 -0.61 36.86 -17.19
CA THR A 15 -0.76 37.14 -15.76
C THR A 15 -0.71 35.80 -15.03
N PRO A 16 0.24 35.54 -14.13
CA PRO A 16 0.20 34.34 -13.32
C PRO A 16 -1.04 34.44 -12.43
N ASP A 17 -1.92 33.46 -12.61
CA ASP A 17 -3.22 33.37 -11.94
C ASP A 17 -3.02 33.47 -10.42
N THR A 18 -3.31 34.64 -9.87
CA THR A 18 -3.02 34.96 -8.46
C THR A 18 -3.93 34.15 -7.52
N THR A 19 -5.02 33.59 -8.05
CA THR A 19 -5.90 32.64 -7.36
C THR A 19 -5.18 31.35 -6.98
N LEU A 20 -4.32 30.82 -7.85
CA LEU A 20 -3.55 29.59 -7.60
C LEU A 20 -2.53 29.76 -6.47
N ILE A 21 -1.92 30.95 -6.37
CA ILE A 21 -0.95 31.28 -5.32
C ILE A 21 -1.64 31.46 -3.96
N LEU A 22 -2.82 32.08 -3.94
CA LEU A 22 -3.63 32.22 -2.72
C LEU A 22 -4.11 30.86 -2.22
N ASP A 23 -4.57 29.98 -3.11
CA ASP A 23 -4.98 28.62 -2.73
C ASP A 23 -3.81 27.79 -2.19
N THR A 24 -2.61 27.95 -2.76
CA THR A 24 -1.40 27.28 -2.28
C THR A 24 -0.95 27.80 -0.90
N LEU A 25 -1.03 29.11 -0.67
CA LEU A 25 -0.70 29.72 0.63
C LEU A 25 -1.76 29.42 1.71
N LEU A 26 -3.04 29.35 1.34
CA LEU A 26 -4.13 29.01 2.26
C LEU A 26 -4.11 27.53 2.66
N LEU A 27 -3.67 26.65 1.76
CA LEU A 27 -3.43 25.24 2.06
C LEU A 27 -2.33 25.11 3.12
N ASP A 28 -1.21 25.81 2.91
CA ASP A 28 -0.03 25.77 3.80
C ASP A 28 -0.36 26.30 5.21
N GLN A 29 -1.10 27.41 5.34
CA GLN A 29 -1.48 27.97 6.64
C GLN A 29 -2.52 27.13 7.40
N LYS A 30 -3.43 26.42 6.71
CA LYS A 30 -4.41 25.53 7.38
C LYS A 30 -3.76 24.28 7.95
N THR A 31 -2.68 23.79 7.34
CA THR A 31 -1.86 22.67 7.86
C THR A 31 -1.04 23.07 9.08
N ILE A 32 -0.54 24.31 9.16
CA ILE A 32 0.35 24.76 10.24
C ILE A 32 -0.39 24.97 11.58
N LEU A 33 -1.70 25.23 11.57
CA LEU A 33 -2.47 25.56 12.79
C LEU A 33 -3.05 24.34 13.55
N LYS A 34 -2.65 23.11 13.22
CA LYS A 34 -3.17 21.88 13.86
C LYS A 34 -2.10 20.92 14.38
N ALA A 35 -0.91 21.41 14.76
CA ALA A 35 0.21 20.56 15.16
C ALA A 35 0.64 20.78 16.62
N ASP A 36 -0.07 20.15 17.56
CA ASP A 36 0.36 20.01 18.97
C ASP A 36 1.09 18.68 19.25
N LYS A 37 1.47 17.93 18.21
CA LYS A 37 2.32 16.73 18.31
C LYS A 37 3.31 16.73 17.15
N PRO A 38 4.61 16.42 17.35
CA PRO A 38 5.53 16.27 16.23
C PRO A 38 4.95 15.25 15.26
N LEU A 39 4.81 15.63 13.99
CA LEU A 39 4.18 14.82 12.96
C LEU A 39 4.96 13.51 12.82
N ASN A 40 4.35 12.40 13.23
CA ASN A 40 4.94 11.08 13.03
C ASN A 40 4.81 10.74 11.55
N ILE A 41 5.94 10.55 10.85
CA ILE A 41 5.95 10.23 9.42
C ILE A 41 5.15 8.96 9.08
N PHE A 42 5.08 8.00 10.01
CA PHE A 42 4.29 6.79 9.82
C PHE A 42 2.80 7.05 9.91
N ASP A 43 2.38 7.93 10.81
CA ASP A 43 0.98 8.34 10.98
C ASP A 43 0.48 9.04 9.71
N GLU A 44 1.26 10.00 9.20
CA GLU A 44 0.93 10.70 7.95
C GLU A 44 0.82 9.74 6.76
N ARG A 45 1.78 8.83 6.60
CA ARG A 45 1.77 7.87 5.49
C ARG A 45 0.63 6.87 5.59
N LEU A 46 0.32 6.41 6.81
CA LEU A 46 -0.79 5.50 7.02
C LEU A 46 -2.12 6.18 6.74
N ARG A 47 -2.31 7.46 7.12
CA ARG A 47 -3.50 8.23 6.78
C ARG A 47 -3.74 8.30 5.26
N ILE A 48 -2.69 8.59 4.49
CA ILE A 48 -2.80 8.63 3.02
C ILE A 48 -3.19 7.25 2.44
N LEU A 49 -2.68 6.16 3.03
CA LEU A 49 -3.04 4.81 2.59
C LEU A 49 -4.47 4.44 2.99
N ASP A 50 -4.90 4.84 4.18
CA ASP A 50 -6.24 4.62 4.74
C ASP A 50 -7.32 5.25 3.84
N GLU A 51 -7.10 6.48 3.39
CA GLU A 51 -7.99 7.20 2.45
C GLU A 51 -8.24 6.44 1.13
N ASN A 52 -7.31 5.57 0.75
CA ASN A 52 -7.36 4.80 -0.50
C ASN A 52 -7.61 3.31 -0.29
N SER A 53 -7.98 2.90 0.93
CA SER A 53 -8.12 1.50 1.35
C SER A 53 -9.48 1.25 2.00
N PRO A 54 -10.10 0.07 1.79
CA PRO A 54 -11.28 -0.34 2.53
C PRO A 54 -10.98 -0.84 3.96
N MET A 55 -9.70 -1.02 4.32
CA MET A 55 -9.25 -1.41 5.67
C MET A 55 -8.82 -0.19 6.48
N ASP A 56 -9.11 -0.21 7.79
CA ASP A 56 -8.62 0.76 8.79
C ASP A 56 -7.13 0.57 9.06
N LEU A 57 -6.34 1.57 8.69
CA LEU A 57 -4.88 1.60 8.81
C LEU A 57 -4.39 2.56 9.91
N ALA A 58 -5.22 2.86 10.91
CA ALA A 58 -4.88 3.80 11.98
C ALA A 58 -3.54 3.50 12.69
N TYR A 59 -2.66 4.50 12.72
CA TYR A 59 -1.42 4.42 13.47
C TYR A 59 -1.69 4.38 14.98
N ASN A 60 -0.99 3.46 15.67
CA ASN A 60 -1.03 3.38 17.12
C ASN A 60 0.26 2.76 17.67
N GLU A 61 0.47 2.89 18.99
CA GLU A 61 1.67 2.42 19.68
C GLU A 61 1.92 0.90 19.55
N LYS A 62 0.87 0.10 19.29
CA LYS A 62 1.01 -1.35 19.09
C LYS A 62 1.46 -1.69 17.66
N VAL A 63 1.10 -0.88 16.67
CA VAL A 63 1.46 -1.08 15.26
C VAL A 63 2.89 -0.62 14.98
N HIS A 64 3.35 0.43 15.66
CA HIS A 64 4.68 1.01 15.45
C HIS A 64 5.84 0.00 15.47
N PRO A 65 5.96 -0.93 16.45
CA PRO A 65 7.03 -1.93 16.46
C PRO A 65 7.03 -2.86 15.25
N PHE A 66 5.86 -3.14 14.67
CA PHE A 66 5.75 -3.96 13.46
C PHE A 66 6.28 -3.20 12.24
N ILE A 67 5.89 -1.93 12.09
CA ILE A 67 6.40 -1.06 11.01
C ILE A 67 7.94 -1.01 11.06
N GLU A 68 8.50 -0.75 12.25
CA GLU A 68 9.96 -0.73 12.46
C GLU A 68 10.61 -2.08 12.14
N SER A 69 9.97 -3.19 12.50
CA SER A 69 10.49 -4.52 12.18
C SER A 69 10.56 -4.78 10.68
N TYR A 70 9.51 -4.41 9.93
CA TYR A 70 9.44 -4.63 8.49
C TYR A 70 10.39 -3.71 7.70
N ILE A 71 10.64 -2.49 8.17
CA ILE A 71 11.53 -1.53 7.50
C ILE A 71 13.00 -1.75 7.89
N GLY A 72 13.27 -2.07 9.15
CA GLY A 72 14.63 -2.17 9.70
C GLY A 72 15.23 -3.57 9.59
N ARG A 73 14.70 -4.51 10.37
CA ARG A 73 15.31 -5.83 10.59
C ARG A 73 15.03 -6.83 9.47
N ASN A 74 13.89 -6.70 8.80
CA ASN A 74 13.40 -7.70 7.85
C ASN A 74 13.72 -7.37 6.37
N LYS A 75 14.81 -6.65 6.08
CA LYS A 75 15.16 -6.21 4.72
C LYS A 75 15.25 -7.34 3.70
N ALA A 76 15.85 -8.47 4.08
CA ALA A 76 15.97 -9.64 3.19
C ALA A 76 14.60 -10.21 2.80
N LEU A 77 13.68 -10.24 3.76
CA LEU A 77 12.31 -10.68 3.57
C LEU A 77 11.56 -9.71 2.64
N ILE A 78 11.67 -8.40 2.85
CA ILE A 78 11.04 -7.39 1.97
C ILE A 78 11.59 -7.47 0.54
N SER A 79 12.91 -7.60 0.38
CA SER A 79 13.54 -7.73 -0.94
C SER A 79 13.02 -8.97 -1.69
N ARG A 80 12.95 -10.12 -1.01
CA ARG A 80 12.37 -11.34 -1.58
C ARG A 80 10.91 -11.15 -1.98
N MET A 81 10.12 -10.51 -1.13
CA MET A 81 8.71 -10.23 -1.42
C MET A 81 8.54 -9.30 -2.62
N GLN A 82 9.36 -8.26 -2.73
CA GLN A 82 9.34 -7.35 -3.88
C GLN A 82 9.60 -8.09 -5.19
N GLY A 83 10.55 -9.03 -5.21
CA GLY A 83 10.81 -9.87 -6.39
C GLY A 83 9.64 -10.80 -6.73
N LEU A 84 8.97 -11.35 -5.71
CA LEU A 84 7.85 -12.28 -5.89
C LEU A 84 6.50 -11.61 -6.15
N LYS A 85 6.36 -10.32 -5.83
CA LYS A 85 5.13 -9.54 -6.01
C LYS A 85 4.60 -9.67 -7.44
N ASN A 86 5.46 -9.49 -8.43
CA ASN A 86 5.08 -9.50 -9.84
C ASN A 86 4.53 -10.86 -10.31
N LEU A 87 4.85 -11.94 -9.60
CA LEU A 87 4.35 -13.28 -9.90
C LEU A 87 3.01 -13.54 -9.20
N TYR A 88 2.93 -13.29 -7.88
CA TYR A 88 1.79 -13.72 -7.08
C TYR A 88 0.66 -12.70 -7.00
N PHE A 89 0.94 -11.39 -6.98
CA PHE A 89 -0.11 -10.39 -6.79
C PHE A 89 -1.15 -10.41 -7.91
N PRO A 90 -0.79 -10.50 -9.20
CA PRO A 90 -1.79 -10.59 -10.26
C PRO A 90 -2.71 -11.81 -10.10
N LEU A 91 -2.17 -12.95 -9.64
CA LEU A 91 -2.95 -14.17 -9.40
C LEU A 91 -3.91 -13.99 -8.22
N PHE A 92 -3.44 -13.38 -7.13
CA PHE A 92 -4.27 -13.09 -5.97
C PHE A 92 -5.36 -12.09 -6.31
N GLU A 93 -5.01 -10.98 -6.95
CA GLU A 93 -5.95 -9.92 -7.33
C GLU A 93 -7.02 -10.47 -8.26
N GLN A 94 -6.65 -11.28 -9.26
CA GLN A 94 -7.62 -11.92 -10.15
C GLN A 94 -8.63 -12.81 -9.40
N GLN A 95 -8.17 -13.61 -8.43
CA GLN A 95 -9.07 -14.47 -7.66
C GLN A 95 -9.90 -13.68 -6.65
N LEU A 96 -9.31 -12.71 -5.95
CA LEU A 96 -10.00 -11.86 -4.98
C LEU A 96 -11.09 -11.04 -5.68
N ASP A 97 -10.78 -10.42 -6.82
CA ASP A 97 -11.72 -9.65 -7.63
C ASP A 97 -12.88 -10.53 -8.15
N LYS A 98 -12.57 -11.75 -8.63
CA LYS A 98 -13.59 -12.72 -9.07
C LYS A 98 -14.64 -13.02 -7.99
N TYR A 99 -14.24 -13.04 -6.71
CA TYR A 99 -15.13 -13.28 -5.58
C TYR A 99 -15.56 -11.99 -4.87
N ASN A 100 -15.29 -10.81 -5.46
CA ASN A 100 -15.61 -9.50 -4.91
C ASN A 100 -15.06 -9.30 -3.48
N LEU A 101 -13.83 -9.77 -3.25
CA LEU A 101 -13.11 -9.67 -1.99
C LEU A 101 -12.14 -8.48 -2.00
N PRO A 102 -11.84 -7.87 -0.83
CA PRO A 102 -10.85 -6.80 -0.73
C PRO A 102 -9.48 -7.23 -1.24
N LEU A 103 -8.86 -6.45 -2.11
CA LEU A 103 -7.56 -6.77 -2.71
C LEU A 103 -6.43 -6.76 -1.68
N GLU A 104 -6.64 -6.08 -0.55
CA GLU A 104 -5.72 -5.97 0.58
C GLU A 104 -5.47 -7.34 1.24
N LEU A 105 -6.39 -8.31 1.09
CA LEU A 105 -6.20 -9.67 1.61
C LEU A 105 -4.97 -10.36 1.03
N LYS A 106 -4.48 -9.93 -0.14
CA LYS A 106 -3.21 -10.44 -0.71
C LYS A 106 -2.02 -10.24 0.22
N TYR A 107 -2.05 -9.24 1.09
CA TYR A 107 -0.98 -8.97 2.06
C TYR A 107 -0.97 -9.98 3.22
N LEU A 108 -2.01 -10.79 3.43
CA LEU A 108 -1.97 -11.87 4.41
C LEU A 108 -0.91 -12.92 4.05
N ALA A 109 -0.74 -13.24 2.76
CA ALA A 109 0.30 -14.18 2.32
C ALA A 109 1.73 -13.72 2.68
N ILE A 110 1.94 -12.40 2.82
CA ILE A 110 3.19 -11.81 3.31
C ILE A 110 3.37 -12.10 4.80
N VAL A 111 2.33 -11.84 5.60
CA VAL A 111 2.38 -12.02 7.06
C VAL A 111 2.50 -13.49 7.45
N GLU A 112 1.78 -14.37 6.75
CA GLU A 112 1.70 -15.79 7.09
C GLU A 112 2.94 -16.60 6.70
N SER A 113 3.47 -16.38 5.48
CA SER A 113 4.51 -17.26 4.92
C SER A 113 5.71 -16.52 4.33
N ALA A 114 5.72 -15.19 4.38
CA ALA A 114 6.63 -14.38 3.58
C ALA A 114 6.59 -14.73 2.07
N MET A 115 5.38 -14.98 1.56
CA MET A 115 5.10 -15.47 0.21
C MET A 115 5.91 -16.72 -0.18
N ASN A 116 6.06 -17.66 0.76
CA ASN A 116 6.73 -18.92 0.50
C ASN A 116 5.69 -20.04 0.29
N PRO A 117 5.53 -20.56 -0.95
CA PRO A 117 4.57 -21.63 -1.20
C PRO A 117 4.92 -22.91 -0.44
N LYS A 118 6.20 -23.16 -0.13
CA LYS A 118 6.64 -24.36 0.59
C LYS A 118 6.77 -24.14 2.10
N ALA A 119 6.22 -23.05 2.64
CA ALA A 119 6.28 -22.79 4.07
C ALA A 119 5.52 -23.87 4.84
N LYS A 120 6.15 -24.42 5.88
CA LYS A 120 5.54 -25.38 6.80
C LYS A 120 5.86 -24.99 8.23
N SER A 121 4.83 -24.75 9.04
CA SER A 121 4.99 -24.46 10.46
C SER A 121 5.20 -25.73 11.27
N HIS A 122 5.76 -25.59 12.47
CA HIS A 122 5.90 -26.68 13.44
C HIS A 122 4.55 -27.32 13.80
N SER A 123 3.48 -26.52 13.79
CA SER A 123 2.12 -26.96 14.07
C SER A 123 1.40 -27.58 12.86
N GLY A 124 2.04 -27.62 11.67
CA GLY A 124 1.50 -28.27 10.47
C GLY A 124 0.70 -27.37 9.54
N ALA A 125 0.72 -26.06 9.73
CA ALA A 125 0.24 -25.10 8.74
C ALA A 125 1.15 -25.15 7.50
N THR A 126 0.59 -25.02 6.30
CA THR A 126 1.34 -25.22 5.05
C THR A 126 0.91 -24.20 3.99
N GLY A 127 1.84 -23.78 3.15
CA GLY A 127 1.53 -22.94 1.99
C GLY A 127 1.71 -21.44 2.18
N LEU A 128 1.36 -20.71 1.11
CA LEU A 128 1.32 -19.24 1.07
C LEU A 128 0.43 -18.65 2.17
N TRP A 129 -0.69 -19.32 2.44
CA TRP A 129 -1.74 -18.88 3.36
C TRP A 129 -1.71 -19.62 4.71
N GLN A 130 -0.73 -20.49 4.93
CA GLN A 130 -0.58 -21.27 6.17
C GLN A 130 -1.86 -22.02 6.58
N PHE A 131 -2.51 -22.72 5.64
CA PHE A 131 -3.68 -23.54 5.97
C PHE A 131 -3.30 -24.74 6.85
N MET A 132 -4.04 -24.91 7.95
CA MET A 132 -3.99 -26.13 8.75
C MET A 132 -4.60 -27.30 7.98
N TYR A 133 -4.15 -28.53 8.25
CA TYR A 133 -4.61 -29.73 7.55
C TYR A 133 -6.14 -29.89 7.59
N LEU A 134 -6.72 -29.82 8.79
CA LEU A 134 -8.16 -29.98 8.97
C LEU A 134 -8.96 -28.88 8.25
N THR A 135 -8.49 -27.64 8.35
CA THR A 135 -9.09 -26.48 7.67
C THR A 135 -9.04 -26.62 6.16
N GLY A 136 -7.91 -27.07 5.60
CA GLY A 136 -7.78 -27.33 4.17
C GLY A 136 -8.79 -28.38 3.69
N LYS A 137 -8.95 -29.48 4.44
CA LYS A 137 -9.95 -30.52 4.12
C LYS A 137 -11.39 -29.98 4.17
N GLN A 138 -11.71 -29.09 5.11
CA GLN A 138 -13.03 -28.46 5.20
C GLN A 138 -13.34 -27.56 3.99
N TYR A 139 -12.34 -26.87 3.46
CA TYR A 139 -12.45 -26.06 2.24
C TYR A 139 -12.31 -26.88 0.94
N GLY A 140 -12.27 -28.22 1.03
CA GLY A 140 -12.21 -29.10 -0.14
C GLY A 140 -10.82 -29.28 -0.75
N LEU A 141 -9.76 -28.80 -0.09
CA LEU A 141 -8.39 -29.02 -0.57
C LEU A 141 -8.02 -30.50 -0.47
N ASN A 142 -7.41 -31.01 -1.53
CA ASN A 142 -6.89 -32.36 -1.59
C ASN A 142 -5.53 -32.43 -0.90
N VAL A 143 -5.48 -33.19 0.20
CA VAL A 143 -4.26 -33.40 0.97
C VAL A 143 -4.06 -34.90 1.14
N THR A 144 -3.02 -35.41 0.49
CA THR A 144 -2.60 -36.80 0.43
C THR A 144 -1.08 -36.88 0.63
N SER A 145 -0.54 -38.10 0.76
CA SER A 145 0.92 -38.29 0.84
C SER A 145 1.67 -37.88 -0.42
N TYR A 146 0.99 -37.82 -1.57
CA TYR A 146 1.58 -37.48 -2.88
C TYR A 146 1.34 -36.03 -3.29
N MET A 147 0.21 -35.44 -2.87
CA MET A 147 -0.21 -34.10 -3.27
C MET A 147 -0.85 -33.39 -2.09
N ASP A 148 -0.40 -32.16 -1.84
CA ASP A 148 -0.93 -31.28 -0.80
C ASP A 148 -1.25 -29.92 -1.43
N GLU A 149 -2.51 -29.70 -1.78
CA GLU A 149 -2.99 -28.48 -2.46
C GLU A 149 -2.92 -27.22 -1.60
N ARG A 150 -2.44 -27.33 -0.35
CA ARG A 150 -2.15 -26.16 0.48
C ARG A 150 -0.90 -25.42 -0.02
N GLN A 151 -0.01 -26.05 -0.79
CA GLN A 151 1.28 -25.49 -1.25
C GLN A 151 1.52 -25.59 -2.76
#